data_AF-A0A3B0SL34-F1
#
_entry.id   AF-A0A3B0SL34-F1
#
_cell.length_a   1.000
_cell.length_b   1.000
_cell.length_c   1.000
_cell.angle_alpha   90.00
_cell.angle_beta   90.00
_cell.angle_gamma   90.00
#
_symmetry.space_group_name_H-M   'P 1'
#
loop_
_entity.id
_entity.type
_entity.pdbx_description
1 polymer ?
#
loop_
_entity_poly.entity_id
_entity_poly.type
_entity_poly.pdbx_seq_one_letter_code
_entity_poly.pdbx_strand_id
1 'polypeptide(L)' 'MSDEAMQRAKDAEEHRRDYDGIMTASTEIGVPFAMALAVFFTSLVMANGIWVSLFAGVATYVFAHLVVKTFFSH' A
#
# COMPACT_ATOMS: atom_id res chain seq x y z
N MET A 1 -21.41 -4.21 -33.61
CA MET A 1 -20.96 -3.11 -32.73
C MET A 1 -20.15 -2.15 -33.58
N SER A 2 -20.27 -0.83 -33.41
CA SER A 2 -19.40 0.11 -34.13
C SER A 2 -17.97 -0.01 -33.58
N ASP A 3 -16.97 0.30 -34.41
CA ASP A 3 -15.56 0.27 -34.01
C ASP A 3 -15.31 1.14 -32.77
N GLU A 4 -16.01 2.27 -32.65
CA GLU A 4 -15.97 3.13 -31.45
C GLU A 4 -16.45 2.44 -30.17
N ALA A 5 -17.52 1.62 -30.24
CA ALA A 5 -18.03 0.92 -29.07
C ALA A 5 -17.06 -0.16 -28.58
N MET A 6 -16.37 -0.81 -29.52
CA MET A 6 -15.33 -1.80 -29.23
C MET A 6 -14.06 -1.14 -28.67
N GLN A 7 -13.71 0.05 -29.16
CA GLN A 7 -12.56 0.82 -28.69
C GLN A 7 -12.78 1.34 -27.25
N ARG A 8 -13.95 1.90 -26.95
CA ARG A 8 -14.30 2.32 -25.57
C ARG A 8 -14.32 1.17 -24.58
N ALA A 9 -14.75 -0.03 -25.00
CA ALA A 9 -14.73 -1.21 -24.14
C ALA A 9 -13.29 -1.62 -23.77
N LYS A 10 -12.37 -1.60 -24.75
CA LYS A 10 -10.94 -1.88 -24.51
C LYS A 10 -10.29 -0.85 -23.60
N ASP A 11 -10.54 0.45 -23.83
CA ASP A 11 -9.99 1.50 -22.97
C ASP A 11 -10.51 1.37 -21.53
N ALA A 12 -11.78 1.02 -21.34
CA ALA A 12 -12.35 0.80 -20.01
C ALA A 12 -11.76 -0.43 -19.31
N GLU A 13 -11.45 -1.50 -20.03
CA GLU A 13 -10.76 -2.68 -19.49
C GLU A 13 -9.32 -2.34 -19.07
N GLU A 14 -8.61 -1.57 -19.89
CA GLU A 14 -7.24 -1.14 -19.58
C GLU A 14 -7.20 -0.23 -18.34
N HIS A 15 -8.09 0.76 -18.26
CA HIS A 15 -8.20 1.63 -17.08
C HIS A 15 -8.56 0.86 -15.80
N ARG A 16 -9.42 -0.17 -15.88
CA ARG A 16 -9.69 -1.03 -14.73
C ARG A 16 -8.47 -1.81 -14.29
N ARG A 17 -7.75 -2.41 -15.23
CA ARG A 17 -6.52 -3.16 -14.93
C ARG A 17 -5.48 -2.28 -14.26
N ASP A 18 -5.29 -1.07 -14.77
CA ASP A 18 -4.32 -0.13 -14.21
C ASP A 18 -4.76 0.35 -12.81
N TYR A 19 -6.05 0.64 -12.63
CA TYR A 19 -6.60 1.00 -11.32
C TYR A 19 -6.42 -0.12 -10.29
N ASP A 20 -6.78 -1.35 -10.63
CA ASP A 20 -6.65 -2.51 -9.74
C ASP A 20 -5.18 -2.77 -9.39
N GLY A 21 -4.27 -2.62 -10.37
CA GLY A 21 -2.83 -2.74 -10.15
C GLY A 21 -2.29 -1.69 -9.17
N ILE A 22 -2.64 -0.41 -9.38
CA ILE A 22 -2.22 0.69 -8.50
C ILE A 22 -2.83 0.53 -7.11
N MET A 23 -4.11 0.18 -7.03
CA MET A 23 -4.82 0.04 -5.77
C MET A 23 -4.24 -1.10 -4.94
N THR A 24 -3.93 -2.24 -5.57
CA THR A 24 -3.29 -3.39 -4.92
C THR A 24 -1.91 -3.01 -4.40
N ALA A 25 -1.04 -2.44 -5.23
CA ALA A 25 0.31 -2.07 -4.82
C ALA A 25 0.32 -1.01 -3.70
N SER A 26 -0.54 0.00 -3.83
CA SER A 26 -0.66 1.08 -2.83
C SER A 26 -1.17 0.55 -1.50
N THR A 27 -2.16 -0.36 -1.53
CA THR A 27 -2.77 -0.91 -0.33
C THR A 27 -1.83 -1.92 0.35
N GLU A 28 -1.31 -2.90 -0.39
CA GLU A 28 -0.51 -3.99 0.17
C GLU A 28 0.89 -3.57 0.62
N ILE A 29 1.49 -2.57 -0.04
CA ILE A 29 2.87 -2.15 0.21
C ILE A 29 2.94 -0.69 0.66
N GLY A 30 2.30 0.22 -0.06
CA GLY A 30 2.38 1.65 0.19
C GLY A 30 1.89 2.06 1.59
N VAL A 31 0.70 1.62 1.98
CA VAL A 31 0.10 1.94 3.28
C VAL A 31 0.94 1.39 4.44
N PRO A 32 1.30 0.09 4.49
CA PRO A 32 2.17 -0.43 5.54
C PRO A 32 3.52 0.29 5.64
N PHE A 33 4.13 0.61 4.50
CA PHE A 33 5.42 1.30 4.48
C PHE A 33 5.32 2.73 5.00
N ALA A 34 4.29 3.49 4.60
CA ALA A 34 4.06 4.84 5.10
C ALA A 34 3.85 4.86 6.62
N MET A 35 3.08 3.91 7.16
CA MET A 35 2.88 3.76 8.61
C MET A 35 4.18 3.40 9.33
N ALA A 36 4.98 2.50 8.77
CA ALA A 36 6.27 2.11 9.33
C ALA A 36 7.24 3.30 9.42
N LEU A 37 7.31 4.12 8.36
CA LEU A 37 8.12 5.34 8.36
C LEU A 37 7.63 6.34 9.41
N ALA A 38 6.32 6.54 9.51
CA ALA A 38 5.74 7.43 10.52
C ALA A 38 6.16 7.01 11.94
N VAL A 39 6.00 5.72 12.29
CA VAL A 39 6.40 5.20 13.60
C VAL A 39 7.91 5.30 13.83
N PHE A 40 8.72 5.00 12.81
CA PHE A 40 10.18 5.13 12.88
C PHE A 40 10.60 6.57 13.25
N PHE A 41 10.11 7.57 12.50
CA PHE A 41 10.47 8.96 12.75
C PHE A 41 9.89 9.48 14.07
N THR A 42 8.65 9.14 14.40
CA THR A 42 8.06 9.51 15.70
C THR A 42 8.88 8.93 16.87
N SER A 43 9.32 7.68 16.77
CA SER A 43 10.17 7.04 17.78
C SER A 43 11.55 7.71 17.91
N LEU A 44 12.14 8.17 16.79
CA LEU A 44 13.38 8.95 16.82
C LEU A 44 13.18 10.30 17.52
N VAL A 45 12.08 11.00 17.24
CA VAL A 45 11.74 12.27 17.88
C VAL A 45 11.54 12.10 19.39
N MET A 46 11.01 10.96 19.83
CA MET A 46 10.87 10.63 21.26
C MET A 46 12.17 10.18 21.94
N ALA A 47 13.32 10.26 21.26
CA ALA A 47 14.63 9.90 21.79
C ALA A 47 14.79 8.43 22.24
N ASN A 48 14.00 7.51 21.67
CA ASN A 48 14.10 6.07 21.96
C ASN A 48 15.40 5.41 21.41
N GLY A 49 16.17 6.13 20.60
CA GLY A 49 17.38 5.63 19.94
C GLY A 49 17.09 4.93 18.61
N ILE A 50 18.12 4.83 17.76
CA ILE A 50 17.97 4.40 16.37
C ILE A 50 17.57 2.93 16.22
N TRP A 51 18.10 2.04 17.06
CA TRP A 51 17.81 0.62 17.00
C TRP A 51 16.38 0.29 17.41
N VAL A 52 15.89 0.93 18.49
CA VAL A 52 14.50 0.78 18.95
C VAL A 52 13.54 1.34 17.90
N SER A 53 13.86 2.50 17.32
CA SER A 53 13.05 3.12 16.29
C SER A 53 12.98 2.25 15.03
N LEU A 54 14.11 1.69 14.59
CA LEU A 54 14.16 0.78 13.45
C LEU A 54 13.31 -0.46 13.70
N PHE A 55 13.45 -1.08 14.88
CA PHE A 55 12.63 -2.21 15.28
C PHE A 55 11.14 -1.86 15.29
N ALA A 56 10.76 -0.71 15.86
CA ALA A 56 9.37 -0.25 15.88
C ALA A 56 8.81 -0.02 14.48
N GLY A 57 9.59 0.56 13.57
CA GLY A 57 9.22 0.71 12.16
C GLY A 57 8.99 -0.63 11.48
N VAL A 58 9.93 -1.57 11.60
CA VAL A 58 9.80 -2.92 11.01
C VAL A 58 8.61 -3.68 11.59
N ALA A 59 8.43 -3.65 12.91
CA ALA A 59 7.30 -4.29 13.58
C ALA A 59 5.97 -3.71 13.09
N THR A 60 5.89 -2.38 12.91
CA THR A 60 4.72 -1.70 12.36
C THR A 60 4.46 -2.11 10.92
N TYR A 61 5.49 -2.21 10.08
CA TYR A 61 5.35 -2.67 8.69
C TYR A 61 4.74 -4.06 8.64
N VAL A 62 5.32 -5.02 9.38
CA VAL A 62 4.85 -6.41 9.40
C VAL A 62 3.41 -6.48 9.90
N PHE A 63 3.10 -5.78 11.00
CA PHE A 63 1.75 -5.74 11.54
C PHE A 63 0.75 -5.14 10.54
N ALA A 64 1.04 -3.96 9.99
CA ALA A 64 0.16 -3.29 9.02
C ALA A 64 0.00 -4.12 7.74
N HIS A 65 1.06 -4.77 7.26
CA HIS A 65 0.98 -5.64 6.08
C HIS A 65 0.09 -6.87 6.35
N LEU A 66 0.19 -7.48 7.54
CA LEU A 66 -0.69 -8.58 7.94
C LEU A 66 -2.16 -8.13 8.05
N VAL A 67 -2.41 -6.96 8.65
CA VAL A 67 -3.75 -6.38 8.73
C VAL A 67 -4.30 -6.14 7.33
N VAL A 68 -3.53 -5.49 6.45
CA VAL A 68 -3.98 -5.21 5.09
C VAL A 68 -4.31 -6.50 4.35
N LYS A 69 -3.42 -7.48 4.40
CA LYS A 69 -3.62 -8.78 3.76
C LYS A 69 -4.81 -9.55 4.33
N THR A 70 -5.09 -9.40 5.63
CA THR A 70 -6.21 -10.10 6.28
C THR A 70 -7.55 -9.42 6.00
N PHE A 71 -7.62 -8.10 5.84
CA PHE A 71 -8.88 -7.38 5.71
C PHE A 71 -9.22 -6.94 4.27
N PHE A 72 -8.23 -6.80 3.39
CA PHE A 72 -8.42 -6.27 2.03
C PHE A 72 -8.11 -7.27 0.90
N SER A 73 -7.61 -8.47 1.19
CA SER A 73 -7.41 -9.53 0.19
C SER A 73 -8.61 -10.48 0.08
N HIS A 74 -9.84 -9.95 0.15
CA HIS A 74 -11.12 -10.66 -0.02
C HIS A 74 -11.87 -10.07 -1.20
#